data_AF-A0A2H0AGG7-F1
#
_entry.id   AF-A0A2H0AGG7-F1
#
_cell.length_a   1.000
_cell.length_b   1.000
_cell.length_c   1.000
_cell.angle_alpha   90.00
_cell.angle_beta   90.00
_cell.angle_gamma   90.00
#
_symmetry.space_group_name_H-M   'P 1'
#
loop_
_entity.id
_entity.type
_entity.pdbx_description
1 polymer ?
#
loop_
_entity_poly.entity_id
_entity_poly.type
_entity_poly.pdbx_seq_one_letter_code
_entity_poly.pdbx_strand_id
1 'polypeptide(L)'
;MKDVNLIARHWHHLPIDEVVALLEGDRERGLDRFQVEHRLEAFGANTITARKGQGPLIRFLLQFHQPLIYILIASGVVTAGLREWVDSGVIFGVVLV
;
A
#
# COMPACT_ATOMS: atom_id res chain seq x y z
N MET A 1 -19.57 -12.01 12.22
CA MET A 1 -20.29 -11.21 11.20
C MET A 1 -21.18 -10.18 11.89
N LYS A 2 -20.59 -9.32 12.75
CA LYS A 2 -21.27 -8.23 13.48
C LYS A 2 -20.73 -6.84 13.07
N ASP A 3 -19.72 -6.81 12.19
CA ASP A 3 -18.76 -5.69 12.12
C ASP A 3 -19.13 -4.62 11.08
N VAL A 4 -20.12 -4.88 10.23
CA VAL A 4 -20.54 -3.97 9.15
C VAL A 4 -21.45 -2.84 9.66
N ASN A 5 -22.08 -2.98 10.84
CA ASN A 5 -23.08 -2.00 11.31
C ASN A 5 -22.48 -0.80 12.07
N LEU A 6 -21.20 -0.86 12.44
CA LEU A 6 -20.54 0.18 13.21
C LEU A 6 -20.26 1.41 12.32
N ILE A 7 -19.67 1.21 11.14
CA ILE A 7 -19.31 2.29 10.20
C ILE A 7 -20.54 2.98 9.57
N ALA A 8 -21.67 2.28 9.48
CA ALA A 8 -22.89 2.78 8.86
C ALA A 8 -23.72 3.73 9.77
N ARG A 9 -23.37 3.87 11.05
CA ARG A 9 -24.12 4.69 12.01
C ARG A 9 -23.42 6.03 12.23
N HIS A 10 -24.20 7.12 12.21
CA HIS A 10 -23.73 8.49 12.41
C HIS A 10 -23.43 8.74 13.90
N TRP A 11 -22.43 8.06 14.45
CA TRP A 11 -22.10 8.13 15.89
C TRP A 11 -21.80 9.52 16.40
N HIS A 12 -21.32 10.40 15.52
CA HIS A 12 -21.06 11.81 15.81
C HIS A 12 -22.33 12.60 16.19
N HIS A 13 -23.53 12.06 15.95
CA HIS A 13 -24.81 12.65 16.35
C HIS A 13 -25.46 11.97 17.56
N LEU A 14 -24.91 10.85 18.06
CA LEU A 14 -25.50 10.13 19.19
C LEU A 14 -25.10 10.78 20.53
N PRO A 15 -26.02 10.84 21.51
CA PRO A 15 -25.66 11.25 22.85
C PRO A 15 -24.73 10.22 23.49
N ILE A 16 -23.92 10.68 24.45
CA ILE A 16 -22.82 9.90 25.02
C ILE A 16 -23.26 8.55 25.60
N ASP A 17 -24.40 8.52 26.29
CA ASP A 17 -24.89 7.30 26.95
C ASP A 17 -25.32 6.23 25.93
N GLU A 18 -25.86 6.66 24.78
CA GLU A 18 -26.18 5.76 23.66
C GLU A 18 -24.92 5.21 22.99
N VAL A 19 -23.86 6.02 22.87
CA VAL A 19 -22.58 5.56 22.32
C VAL A 19 -21.91 4.54 23.24
N VAL A 20 -21.92 4.80 24.55
CA VAL A 20 -21.35 3.89 25.56
C VAL A 20 -22.10 2.55 25.57
N ALA A 21 -23.43 2.57 25.49
CA ALA A 21 -24.25 1.37 25.37
C ALA A 21 -24.00 0.63 24.04
N LEU A 22 -23.93 1.36 22.92
CA LEU A 22 -23.69 0.79 21.59
C LEU A 22 -22.32 0.13 21.47
N LEU A 23 -21.30 0.72 22.09
CA LEU A 23 -19.94 0.18 22.13
C LEU A 23 -19.72 -0.79 23.30
N GLU A 24 -20.77 -1.16 24.03
CA GLU A 24 -20.71 -2.09 25.18
C GLU A 24 -19.57 -1.75 26.15
N GLY A 25 -19.38 -0.46 26.44
CA GLY A 25 -18.31 0.06 27.30
C GLY A 25 -18.81 0.54 28.65
N ASP A 26 -17.88 0.77 29.58
CA ASP A 26 -18.14 1.46 30.84
C ASP A 26 -17.43 2.82 30.82
N ARG A 27 -18.16 3.87 31.22
CA ARG A 27 -17.66 5.26 31.19
C ARG A 27 -16.64 5.55 32.30
N GLU A 28 -16.81 4.94 33.46
CA GLU A 28 -15.98 5.18 34.64
C GLU A 28 -14.80 4.20 34.71
N ARG A 29 -15.04 2.95 34.31
CA ARG A 29 -14.08 1.84 34.43
C ARG A 29 -13.39 1.47 33.13
N GLY A 30 -13.91 1.92 31.99
CA GLY A 30 -13.41 1.53 30.67
C GLY A 30 -13.72 0.08 30.32
N LEU A 31 -12.90 -0.52 29.45
CA LEU A 31 -13.07 -1.91 29.04
C LEU A 31 -12.30 -2.86 29.95
N ASP A 32 -12.91 -4.00 30.27
CA ASP A 32 -12.21 -5.07 30.96
C ASP A 32 -11.17 -5.74 30.06
N ARG A 33 -10.15 -6.37 30.67
CA ARG A 33 -9.07 -7.04 29.95
C ARG A 33 -9.57 -8.11 28.97
N PHE A 34 -10.60 -8.88 29.34
CA PHE A 34 -11.17 -9.88 28.44
C PHE A 34 -11.86 -9.23 27.23
N GLN A 35 -12.52 -8.08 27.43
CA GLN A 35 -13.13 -7.32 26.33
C GLN A 35 -12.08 -6.72 25.40
N VAL A 36 -10.96 -6.23 25.96
CA VAL A 36 -9.84 -5.71 25.17
C VAL A 36 -9.24 -6.81 24.30
N GLU A 37 -8.96 -7.98 24.87
CA GLU A 37 -8.38 -9.12 24.14
C GLU A 37 -9.33 -9.62 23.04
N HIS A 38 -10.62 -9.79 23.36
CA HIS A 38 -11.64 -10.16 22.38
C HIS A 38 -11.75 -9.14 21.22
N ARG A 39 -11.65 -7.84 21.52
CA ARG A 39 -11.69 -6.80 20.49
C ARG A 39 -10.42 -6.77 19.65
N LEU A 40 -9.25 -7.04 20.23
CA LEU A 40 -8.00 -7.15 19.47
C LEU A 40 -8.04 -8.34 18.51
N GLU A 41 -8.64 -9.45 18.90
CA GLU A 41 -8.84 -10.60 18.01
C GLU A 41 -9.86 -10.29 16.89
N ALA A 42 -10.95 -9.58 17.20
CA ALA A 42 -12.01 -9.27 16.25
C ALA A 42 -11.65 -8.14 15.26
N PHE A 43 -11.04 -7.06 15.74
CA PHE A 43 -10.76 -5.86 14.95
C PHE A 43 -9.30 -5.72 14.53
N GLY A 44 -8.40 -6.46 15.18
CA GLY A 44 -6.96 -6.27 15.02
C GLY A 44 -6.42 -5.06 15.77
N ALA A 45 -5.10 -4.86 15.68
CA ALA A 45 -4.47 -3.67 16.22
C ALA A 45 -4.91 -2.42 15.45
N ASN A 46 -5.15 -1.31 16.16
CA ASN A 46 -5.44 0.00 15.55
C ASN A 46 -4.15 0.62 14.98
N THR A 47 -3.62 -0.01 13.94
CA THR A 47 -2.41 0.43 13.23
C THR A 47 -2.66 0.41 11.74
N ILE A 48 -2.18 1.43 11.05
CA ILE A 48 -2.24 1.50 9.60
C ILE A 48 -1.28 0.44 9.07
N THR A 49 -1.79 -0.51 8.29
CA THR A 49 -0.96 -1.51 7.63
C THR A 49 0.05 -0.81 6.73
N ALA A 50 1.33 -0.84 7.10
CA ALA A 50 2.39 -0.39 6.24
C ALA A 50 2.35 -1.22 4.95
N ARG A 51 2.17 -0.56 3.80
CA ARG A 51 2.35 -1.26 2.52
C ARG A 51 3.75 -1.84 2.51
N LYS A 52 3.86 -3.15 2.28
CA LYS A 52 5.14 -3.78 1.99
C LYS A 52 5.74 -3.03 0.79
N GLY A 53 6.75 -2.21 1.05
CA GLY A 53 7.44 -1.50 0.01
C GLY A 53 8.11 -2.50 -0.93
N GLN A 54 8.06 -2.23 -2.23
CA GLN A 54 8.94 -2.95 -3.16
C GLN A 54 10.39 -2.70 -2.76
N GLY A 55 11.22 -3.75 -2.77
CA GLY A 55 12.64 -3.65 -2.47
C GLY A 55 13.39 -2.75 -3.47
N PRO A 56 14.60 -2.28 -3.13
CA PRO A 56 15.34 -1.32 -3.96
C PRO A 56 15.58 -1.82 -5.39
N LEU A 57 15.87 -3.11 -5.57
CA LEU A 57 16.06 -3.73 -6.88
C LEU A 57 14.77 -3.73 -7.73
N ILE A 58 13.62 -4.03 -7.11
CA ILE A 58 12.34 -4.05 -7.80
C ILE A 58 11.96 -2.62 -8.23
N ARG A 59 12.21 -1.62 -7.38
CA ARG A 59 11.97 -0.20 -7.71
C ARG A 59 12.85 0.26 -8.88
N PHE A 60 14.12 -0.12 -8.90
CA PHE A 60 15.03 0.15 -10.01
C PHE A 60 14.52 -0.48 -11.31
N LEU A 61 14.11 -1.76 -11.29
CA LEU A 61 13.57 -2.40 -12.49
C LEU A 61 12.23 -1.81 -12.97
N LEU A 62 11.39 -1.34 -12.05
CA LEU A 62 10.13 -0.68 -12.40
C LEU A 62 10.34 0.66 -13.12
N GLN A 63 11.46 1.35 -12.92
CA GLN A 63 11.72 2.61 -13.61
C GLN A 63 11.89 2.42 -15.13
N PHE A 64 12.34 1.23 -15.55
CA PHE A 64 12.47 0.86 -16.96
C PHE A 64 11.17 0.36 -17.59
N HIS A 65 10.10 0.21 -16.81
CA HIS A 65 8.82 -0.36 -17.25
C HIS A 65 7.94 0.68 -17.97
N GLN A 66 8.53 1.43 -18.90
CA GLN A 66 7.86 2.45 -19.70
C GLN A 66 7.92 2.09 -21.19
N PRO A 67 6.84 2.31 -21.97
CA PRO A 67 6.81 1.97 -23.39
C PRO A 67 8.00 2.55 -24.19
N LEU A 68 8.42 3.78 -23.85
CA LEU A 68 9.54 4.45 -24.49
C LEU A 68 10.87 3.70 -24.31
N ILE A 69 11.13 3.17 -23.11
CA ILE A 69 12.37 2.45 -22.81
C ILE A 69 12.43 1.13 -23.58
N TYR A 70 11.31 0.42 -23.75
CA TYR A 70 11.26 -0.76 -24.60
C TYR A 70 11.59 -0.45 -26.06
N ILE A 71 11.11 0.68 -26.58
CA ILE A 71 11.44 1.14 -27.94
C ILE A 71 12.92 1.45 -28.06
N LEU A 72 13.52 2.12 -27.05
CA LEU A 72 14.95 2.42 -27.03
C LEU A 72 15.81 1.15 -26.98
N ILE A 73 15.46 0.18 -26.13
CA ILE A 73 16.16 -1.11 -26.05
C ILE A 73 16.08 -1.84 -27.39
N ALA A 74 14.89 -1.90 -28.01
CA ALA A 74 14.72 -2.53 -29.32
C ALA A 74 15.55 -1.83 -30.41
N SER A 75 15.51 -0.50 -30.45
CA SER A 75 16.34 0.30 -31.37
C SER A 75 17.83 0.05 -31.15
N GLY A 76 18.30 0.04 -29.90
CA GLY A 76 19.70 -0.20 -29.55
C GLY A 76 20.19 -1.58 -29.97
N VAL A 77 19.34 -2.61 -29.88
CA VAL A 77 19.61 -3.97 -30.38
C VAL A 77 19.70 -4.00 -31.91
N VAL A 78 18.79 -3.33 -32.61
CA VAL A 78 18.82 -3.23 -34.08
C VAL A 78 20.10 -2.51 -34.55
N THR A 79 20.42 -1.36 -33.96
CA THR A 79 21.64 -0.57 -34.24
C THR A 79 22.92 -1.37 -33.95
N ALA A 80 22.96 -2.14 -32.85
CA ALA A 80 24.07 -3.06 -32.57
C ALA A 80 24.22 -4.14 -33.66
N GLY A 81 23.11 -4.70 -34.13
CA GLY A 81 23.08 -5.67 -35.23
C GLY A 81 23.61 -5.09 -36.56
N LEU A 82 23.42 -3.78 -36.78
CA LEU A 82 23.97 -3.03 -37.92
C LEU A 82 25.47 -2.68 -37.74
N ARG A 83 26.10 -3.08 -36.63
CA ARG A 83 27.50 -2.78 -36.25
C ARG A 83 27.78 -1.28 -36.02
N GLU A 84 26.76 -0.50 -35.72
CA GLU A 84 26.88 0.87 -35.26
C GLU A 84 27.14 0.90 -33.74
N TRP A 85 28.34 0.46 -33.35
CA TRP A 85 28.72 0.27 -31.94
C TRP A 85 28.68 1.56 -31.12
N VAL A 86 28.99 2.71 -31.76
CA VAL A 86 28.96 4.02 -31.10
C VAL A 86 27.52 4.43 -30.78
N ASP A 87 26.63 4.38 -31.77
CA ASP A 87 25.23 4.78 -31.61
C ASP A 87 24.47 3.85 -30.65
N SER A 88 24.71 2.54 -30.76
CA SER A 88 24.15 1.57 -29.82
C SER A 88 24.65 1.82 -28.38
N GLY A 89 25.94 2.15 -28.20
CA GLY A 89 26.51 2.53 -26.92
C GLY A 89 25.84 3.76 -26.30
N VAL A 90 25.55 4.79 -27.11
CA VAL A 90 24.82 5.99 -26.66
C VAL A 90 23.40 5.63 -26.22
N ILE A 91 22.68 4.82 -27.01
CA ILE A 91 21.31 4.40 -26.70
C ILE A 91 21.27 3.61 -25.38
N PHE A 92 22.16 2.64 -25.20
CA PHE A 92 22.23 1.87 -23.95
C PHE A 92 22.66 2.73 -22.75
N GLY A 93 23.56 3.68 -22.95
CA GLY A 93 23.96 4.63 -21.92
C GLY A 93 22.79 5.46 -21.40
N VAL A 94 21.94 5.98 -22.28
CA VAL A 94 20.73 6.74 -21.90
C VAL A 94 19.71 5.85 -21.19
N VAL A 95 19.59 4.57 -21.59
CA VAL A 95 18.66 3.63 -20.94
C VAL A 95 19.11 3.23 -19.54
N LEU A 96 20.40 3.32 -19.20
CA LEU A 96 20.92 2.83 -17.91
C LEU A 96 20.87 3.89 -16.79
N VAL A 97 20.76 5.17 -17.16
CA VAL A 97 20.65 6.34 -16.25
C VAL A 97 19.19 6.55 -15.83
#